data_AF-A0A242MEU5-F1
#
_entry.id   AF-A0A242MEU5-F1
#
_cell.length_a   1.000
_cell.length_b   1.000
_cell.length_c   1.000
_cell.angle_alpha   90.00
_cell.angle_beta   90.00
_cell.angle_gamma   90.00
#
_symmetry.space_group_name_H-M   'P 1'
#
loop_
_entity.id
_entity.type
_entity.pdbx_description
1 polymer ?
#
loop_
_entity_poly.entity_id
_entity_poly.type
_entity_poly.pdbx_seq_one_letter_code
_entity_poly.pdbx_strand_id
1 'polypeptide(L)' 'MSAPIPQPWGGGCRIVEWIDAEGQISRRVVAENVTEDEVVATIRCHVKGRKHVLHDDEGMPRQTLPRR' A
#
# COMPACT_ATOMS: atom_id res chain seq x y z
N MET A 1 -9.88 1.01 35.86
CA MET A 1 -9.01 0.68 34.70
C MET A 1 -9.82 -0.18 33.76
N SER A 2 -9.82 0.10 32.45
CA SER A 2 -10.52 -0.73 31.46
C SER A 2 -9.74 -2.01 31.17
N ALA A 3 -10.44 -3.08 30.82
CA ALA A 3 -9.82 -4.30 30.32
C ALA A 3 -9.19 -4.06 28.93
N PRO A 4 -8.07 -4.72 28.60
CA PRO A 4 -7.50 -4.65 27.26
C PRO A 4 -8.52 -5.09 26.19
N ILE A 5 -8.57 -4.39 25.06
CA ILE A 5 -9.40 -4.78 23.93
C ILE A 5 -8.73 -5.98 23.24
N PRO A 6 -9.38 -7.15 23.16
CA PRO A 6 -8.88 -8.27 22.36
C PRO A 6 -8.69 -7.80 20.91
N GLN A 7 -7.65 -8.27 20.22
CA GLN A 7 -7.38 -7.87 18.83
C GLN A 7 -7.96 -8.90 17.84
N PRO A 8 -9.26 -8.83 17.47
CA PRO A 8 -9.84 -9.76 16.48
C PRO A 8 -9.28 -9.53 15.06
N TRP A 9 -8.57 -8.42 14.85
CA TRP A 9 -8.05 -7.98 13.55
C TRP A 9 -6.75 -8.68 13.11
N GLY A 10 -6.20 -9.57 13.95
CA GLY A 10 -4.94 -10.27 13.67
C GLY A 10 -3.69 -9.48 14.10
N GLY A 11 -2.53 -9.95 13.65
CA GLY A 11 -1.23 -9.32 13.94
C GLY A 11 -0.98 -8.03 13.15
N GLY A 12 0.22 -7.46 13.30
CA GLY A 12 0.63 -6.27 12.57
C GLY A 12 0.76 -6.51 11.06
N CYS A 13 0.84 -5.40 10.32
CA CYS A 13 1.14 -5.42 8.89
C CYS A 13 2.04 -4.24 8.51
N ARG A 14 2.69 -4.33 7.35
CA ARG A 14 3.38 -3.21 6.72
C ARG A 14 2.65 -2.81 5.45
N ILE A 15 2.77 -1.53 5.09
CA ILE A 15 2.30 -1.02 3.81
C ILE A 15 3.54 -0.76 2.96
N VAL A 16 3.63 -1.45 1.82
CA VAL A 16 4.61 -1.17 0.78
C VAL A 16 3.95 -0.21 -0.21
N GLU A 17 4.61 0.91 -0.47
CA GLU A 17 4.17 1.93 -1.43
C GLU A 17 5.26 2.13 -2.49
N TRP A 18 4.87 2.21 -3.75
CA TRP A 18 5.78 2.46 -4.86
C TRP A 18 5.11 3.27 -5.96
N ILE A 19 5.92 3.83 -6.87
CA ILE A 19 5.42 4.42 -8.11
C ILE A 19 5.45 3.35 -9.19
N ASP A 20 4.31 3.10 -9.82
CA ASP A 20 4.19 2.14 -10.91
C ASP A 20 4.68 2.70 -12.25
N ALA A 21 4.65 1.85 -13.29
CA ALA A 21 5.14 2.19 -14.62
C ALA A 21 4.38 3.37 -15.27
N GLU A 22 3.14 3.61 -14.83
CA GLU A 22 2.26 4.68 -15.28
C GLU A 22 2.41 5.95 -14.43
N GLY A 23 3.33 5.95 -13.45
CA GLY A 23 3.62 7.09 -12.60
C GLY A 23 2.57 7.31 -11.49
N GLN A 24 1.80 6.29 -11.13
CA GLN A 24 0.82 6.36 -10.05
C GLN A 24 1.34 5.69 -8.78
N ILE A 25 0.84 6.10 -7.62
CA ILE A 25 1.09 5.37 -6.37
C ILE A 25 0.31 4.07 -6.39
N SER A 26 1.06 2.98 -6.27
CA SER A 26 0.55 1.65 -5.96
C SER A 26 0.89 1.31 -4.50
N ARG A 27 0.00 0.56 -3.84
CA ARG A 27 0.18 0.13 -2.45
C ARG A 27 -0.24 -1.31 -2.23
N ARG A 28 0.46 -2.00 -1.32
CA ARG A 28 0.07 -3.34 -0.87
C ARG A 28 0.31 -3.51 0.62
N VAL A 29 -0.65 -4.15 1.28
CA VAL A 29 -0.48 -4.63 2.64
C VAL A 29 0.28 -5.95 2.59
N VAL A 30 1.33 -6.06 3.39
CA VAL A 30 2.18 -7.25 3.54
C VAL A 30 2.34 -7.59 5.02
N ALA A 31 2.84 -8.79 5.30
CA ALA A 31 3.10 -9.22 6.67
C ALA A 31 4.07 -8.26 7.39
N GLU A 32 3.94 -8.16 8.71
CA GLU A 32 4.80 -7.29 9.52
C GLU A 32 6.29 -7.62 9.40
N ASN A 33 6.62 -8.90 9.24
CA ASN A 33 7.96 -9.46 9.13
C ASN A 33 8.42 -9.71 7.68
N VAL A 34 7.80 -9.03 6.71
CA VAL A 34 8.18 -9.15 5.29
C VAL A 34 9.67 -8.86 5.09
N THR A 35 10.32 -9.66 4.26
CA THR A 35 11.71 -9.47 3.84
C THR A 35 11.80 -8.55 2.61
N GLU A 36 12.98 -8.00 2.33
CA GLU A 36 13.19 -7.15 1.16
C GLU A 36 12.90 -7.89 -0.16
N ASP A 37 13.31 -9.16 -0.26
CA ASP A 37 13.05 -10.00 -1.43
C ASP A 37 11.54 -10.23 -1.64
N GLU A 38 10.79 -10.44 -0.57
CA GLU A 38 9.33 -10.57 -0.63
C GLU A 38 8.65 -9.24 -0.99
N VAL A 39 9.19 -8.10 -0.56
CA VAL A 39 8.72 -6.78 -1.00
C VAL A 39 8.92 -6.64 -2.51
N VAL A 40 10.10 -6.98 -3.03
CA VAL A 40 10.39 -6.93 -4.47
C VAL A 40 9.48 -7.88 -5.25
N ALA A 41 9.27 -9.10 -4.77
CA ALA A 41 8.36 -10.06 -5.38
C ALA A 41 6.91 -9.55 -5.37
N THR A 42 6.47 -8.94 -4.27
CA THR A 42 5.13 -8.33 -4.14
C THR A 42 4.91 -7.25 -5.20
N ILE A 43 5.89 -6.38 -5.40
CA ILE A 43 5.84 -5.30 -6.41
C ILE A 43 5.80 -5.90 -7.82
N ARG A 44 6.66 -6.88 -8.12
CA ARG A 44 6.74 -7.51 -9.46
C ARG A 44 5.48 -8.26 -9.86
N CYS A 45 4.86 -8.95 -8.91
CA CYS A 45 3.64 -9.74 -9.14
C CYS A 45 2.36 -8.91 -8.98
N HIS A 46 2.45 -7.61 -8.72
CA HIS A 46 1.28 -6.78 -8.49
C HIS A 46 0.47 -6.60 -9.78
N VAL A 47 -0.78 -7.05 -9.75
CA VAL A 47 -1.78 -6.71 -10.77
C VAL A 47 -2.61 -5.54 -10.25
N LYS A 48 -2.70 -4.48 -11.05
CA LYS A 48 -3.49 -3.29 -10.71
C LYS A 48 -4.96 -3.66 -10.54
N GLY A 49 -5.51 -3.32 -9.39
CA GLY A 49 -6.96 -3.36 -9.16
C GLY A 49 -7.69 -2.28 -9.94
N ARG A 50 -9.02 -2.36 -9.99
CA ARG A 50 -9.84 -1.29 -10.55
C ARG A 50 -9.70 -0.04 -9.68
N LYS A 51 -9.18 1.03 -10.27
CA LYS A 51 -9.14 2.35 -9.63
C LYS A 51 -10.48 3.03 -9.87
N HIS A 52 -11.16 3.42 -8.80
CA HIS A 52 -12.33 4.27 -8.87
C HIS A 52 -11.84 5.71 -8.79
N VAL A 53 -12.12 6.49 -9.83
CA VAL A 53 -11.75 7.91 -9.97
C VAL A 53 -13.05 8.69 -10.07
N LEU A 54 -13.21 9.72 -9.25
CA LEU A 54 -14.35 10.63 -9.34
C LEU A 54 -14.05 11.73 -10.35
N HIS A 55 -15.08 12.38 -10.89
CA HIS A 55 -14.92 13.40 -11.93
C HIS A 55 -14.03 14.58 -11.47
N ASP A 56 -14.04 14.89 -10.16
CA ASP A 56 -13.23 15.98 -9.60
C ASP A 56 -11.74 15.59 -9.39
N ASP A 57 -11.39 14.31 -9.58
CA ASP A 57 -10.00 13.84 -9.52
C ASP A 57 -9.24 14.06 -10.85
N GLU A 58 -9.92 14.54 -11.90
CA GLU A 58 -9.31 14.83 -13.19
C GLU A 58 -8.35 16.02 -13.10
N GLY A 59 -7.06 15.80 -13.38
CA GLY A 59 -6.02 16.83 -13.37
C GLY A 59 -5.08 16.80 -12.16
N MET A 60 -5.17 15.79 -11.28
CA MET A 60 -4.19 15.63 -10.20
C MET A 60 -2.75 15.46 -10.75
N PRO A 61 -1.75 16.14 -10.14
CA PRO A 61 -0.36 16.03 -10.55
C PRO A 61 0.17 14.59 -10.39
N ARG A 62 1.27 14.27 -11.08
CA ARG A 62 2.00 13.01 -10.86
C ARG A 62 2.29 12.85 -9.38
N GLN A 63 1.93 11.69 -8.85
CA GLN A 63 2.09 11.42 -7.44
C GLN A 63 3.57 11.18 -7.11
N THR A 64 4.01 11.67 -5.95
CA THR A 64 5.37 11.46 -5.44
C THR A 64 5.31 10.71 -4.12
N LEU A 65 6.30 9.85 -3.88
CA LEU A 65 6.45 9.24 -2.56
C LEU A 65 7.04 10.27 -1.60
N PRO A 66 6.52 10.38 -0.36
CA PRO A 66 7.15 11.20 0.67
C PRO A 66 8.59 10.74 0.89
N ARG A 67 9.53 11.69 0.86
CA ARG A 67 10.92 11.41 1.24
C ARG A 67 10.97 11.34 2.77
N ARG A 68 11.41 10.21 3.32
CA ARG A 68 11.76 10.06 4.74
C ARG A 68 13.19 10.52 4.99
#